data_AF-A0AAJ1IFV4-F1
#
_entry.id   AF-A0AAJ1IFV4-F1
#
_cell.length_a   1.000
_cell.length_b   1.000
_cell.length_c   1.000
_cell.angle_alpha   90.00
_cell.angle_beta   90.00
_cell.angle_gamma   90.00
#
_symmetry.space_group_name_H-M   'P 1'
#
loop_
_entity.id
_entity.type
_entity.pdbx_description
1 polymer ?
#
loop_
_entity_poly.entity_id
_entity_poly.type
_entity_poly.pdbx_seq_one_letter_code
_entity_poly.pdbx_strand_id
1 'polypeptide(L)'
;MSSLFGPGEVSGDQVALKATHKNHFNFQGPAKGEETPSQEFSAALKDALGETNNLQQDVSDLTRAYLTDPESVDAHDVTIAISKANMALDITKAVVDGAVKAYNNIINIR
;
A
#
# COMPACT_ATOMS: atom_id res chain seq x y z
N MET A 1 -54.92 34.66 37.11
CA MET A 1 -54.65 33.34 36.49
C MET A 1 -53.36 33.46 35.72
N SER A 2 -52.26 32.98 36.29
CA SER A 2 -50.92 33.11 35.73
C SER A 2 -50.78 32.23 34.50
N SER A 3 -50.42 32.83 33.36
CA SER A 3 -50.05 32.12 32.14
C SER A 3 -48.75 31.37 32.41
N LEU A 4 -48.79 30.04 32.35
CA LEU A 4 -47.70 29.21 32.87
C LEU A 4 -46.52 28.98 31.91
N PHE A 5 -46.56 29.37 30.64
CA PHE A 5 -45.40 29.20 29.75
C PHE A 5 -45.33 30.30 28.66
N GLY A 6 -44.16 30.95 28.51
CA GLY A 6 -43.90 31.92 27.44
C GLY A 6 -43.39 31.26 26.15
N PRO A 7 -43.57 31.87 24.96
CA PRO A 7 -43.24 31.30 23.64
C PRO A 7 -41.74 31.03 23.37
N GLY A 8 -40.88 31.11 24.39
CA GLY A 8 -39.46 30.76 24.35
C GLY A 8 -39.01 29.73 25.38
N GLU A 9 -39.91 29.19 26.22
CA GLU A 9 -39.56 28.24 27.29
C GLU A 9 -39.63 26.76 26.90
N VAL A 10 -40.07 26.44 25.68
CA VAL A 10 -40.11 25.06 25.18
C VAL A 10 -38.89 24.79 24.30
N SER A 11 -37.82 24.30 24.92
CA SER A 11 -36.72 23.63 24.21
C SER A 11 -37.04 22.14 24.12
N GLY A 12 -37.27 21.65 22.90
CA GLY A 12 -37.38 20.21 22.65
C GLY A 12 -36.07 19.48 22.89
N ASP A 13 -36.15 18.19 23.21
CA ASP A 13 -35.00 17.33 23.42
C ASP A 13 -34.24 17.12 22.09
N GLN A 14 -32.97 17.52 22.03
CA GLN A 14 -32.15 17.35 20.82
C GLN A 14 -31.48 15.98 20.85
N VAL A 15 -32.06 15.01 20.15
CA VAL A 15 -31.48 13.67 20.04
C VAL A 15 -30.45 13.63 18.92
N ALA A 16 -29.17 13.63 19.29
CA ALA A 16 -28.07 13.42 18.35
C ALA A 16 -28.01 11.94 17.94
N LEU A 17 -28.43 11.63 16.71
CA LEU A 17 -28.33 10.29 16.16
C LEU A 17 -26.90 10.01 15.69
N LYS A 18 -26.17 9.18 16.43
CA LYS A 18 -24.86 8.66 15.98
C LYS A 18 -25.08 7.54 14.98
N ALA A 19 -24.46 7.65 13.80
CA ALA A 19 -24.48 6.59 12.79
C ALA A 19 -23.69 5.37 13.29
N THR A 20 -24.36 4.24 13.49
CA THR A 20 -23.76 3.00 14.00
C THR A 20 -23.30 2.04 12.92
N HIS A 21 -23.53 2.34 11.63
CA HIS A 21 -23.20 1.46 10.51
C HIS A 21 -22.61 2.23 9.32
N LYS A 22 -21.68 1.59 8.60
CA LYS A 22 -20.93 2.15 7.47
C LYS A 22 -21.76 2.68 6.31
N ASN A 23 -23.00 2.19 6.16
CA ASN A 23 -23.92 2.60 5.10
C ASN A 23 -24.88 3.70 5.55
N HIS A 24 -24.76 4.21 6.78
CA HIS A 24 -25.62 5.28 7.28
C HIS A 24 -25.07 6.65 6.84
N PHE A 25 -25.99 7.57 6.57
CA PHE A 25 -25.65 8.95 6.26
C PHE A 25 -24.89 9.58 7.44
N ASN A 26 -23.75 10.21 7.16
CA ASN A 26 -22.82 10.79 8.15
C ASN A 26 -22.10 9.78 9.07
N PHE A 27 -21.83 8.56 8.59
CA PHE A 27 -20.92 7.63 9.28
C PHE A 27 -19.48 8.15 9.25
N GLN A 28 -19.03 8.75 10.34
CA GLN A 28 -17.60 8.89 10.63
C GLN A 28 -17.10 7.55 11.19
N GLY A 29 -16.47 6.74 10.33
CA GLY A 29 -15.67 5.62 10.78
C GLY A 29 -14.48 6.09 11.63
N PRO A 30 -13.75 5.18 12.31
CA PRO A 30 -12.51 5.57 12.98
C PRO A 30 -11.66 6.31 11.97
N ALA A 31 -11.24 7.54 12.32
CA ALA A 31 -10.34 8.32 11.49
C ALA A 31 -9.10 7.45 11.26
N LYS A 32 -8.95 6.89 10.06
CA LYS A 32 -7.65 6.41 9.61
C LYS A 32 -6.77 7.66 9.70
N GLY A 33 -5.76 7.61 10.58
CA GLY A 33 -4.77 8.68 10.67
C GLY A 33 -4.29 8.99 9.25
N GLU A 34 -4.07 10.27 8.96
CA GLU A 34 -3.62 10.71 7.65
C GLU A 34 -2.30 10.00 7.29
N GLU A 35 -2.39 8.89 6.55
CA GLU A 35 -1.22 8.27 5.97
C GLU A 35 -0.74 9.23 4.90
N THR A 36 0.46 9.78 5.11
CA THR A 36 1.01 10.72 4.14
C THR A 36 1.31 9.95 2.85
N PRO A 37 1.06 10.51 1.66
CA PRO A 37 1.36 9.84 0.38
C PRO A 37 2.83 9.37 0.28
N SER A 38 3.74 10.04 1.00
CA SER A 38 5.15 9.63 1.09
C SER A 38 5.36 8.33 1.86
N GLN A 39 4.57 8.06 2.90
CA GLN A 39 4.64 6.81 3.67
C GLN A 39 4.10 5.63 2.85
N GLU A 40 2.98 5.83 2.14
CA GLU A 40 2.41 4.82 1.24
C GLU A 40 3.38 4.45 0.11
N PHE A 41 3.99 5.46 -0.54
CA PHE A 41 5.01 5.21 -1.56
C PHE A 41 6.24 4.49 -0.98
N SER A 42 6.72 4.89 0.20
CA SER A 42 7.87 4.23 0.83
C SER A 42 7.56 2.78 1.19
N ALA A 43 6.34 2.49 1.65
CA ALA A 43 5.89 1.13 1.92
C ALA A 43 5.85 0.30 0.63
N ALA A 44 5.18 0.79 -0.41
CA ALA A 44 5.11 0.12 -1.70
C ALA A 44 6.50 -0.14 -2.32
N LEU A 45 7.43 0.81 -2.19
CA LEU A 45 8.81 0.64 -2.64
C LEU A 45 9.55 -0.44 -1.86
N LYS A 46 9.40 -0.46 -0.53
CA LYS A 46 10.00 -1.51 0.32
C LYS A 46 9.44 -2.89 -0.03
N ASP A 47 8.14 -2.98 -0.25
CA ASP A 47 7.48 -4.22 -0.64
C ASP A 47 7.99 -4.71 -1.99
N ALA A 48 8.09 -3.83 -3.00
CA ALA A 48 8.62 -4.16 -4.32
C ALA A 48 10.11 -4.61 -4.28
N LEU A 49 10.93 -3.98 -3.42
CA LEU A 49 12.31 -4.40 -3.19
C LEU A 49 12.36 -5.80 -2.54
N GLY A 50 11.50 -6.05 -1.56
CA GLY A 50 11.35 -7.36 -0.93
C GLY A 50 10.91 -8.43 -1.93
N GLU A 51 9.95 -8.11 -2.79
CA GLU A 51 9.47 -9.02 -3.83
C GLU A 51 10.56 -9.36 -4.85
N THR A 52 11.34 -8.37 -5.28
CA THR A 52 12.49 -8.62 -6.19
C THR A 52 13.52 -9.55 -5.56
N ASN A 53 13.81 -9.39 -4.26
CA ASN A 53 14.72 -10.27 -3.54
C ASN A 53 14.16 -11.70 -3.40
N ASN A 54 12.85 -11.85 -3.20
CA ASN A 54 12.20 -13.16 -3.16
C ASN A 54 12.28 -13.84 -4.53
N LEU A 55 12.00 -13.12 -5.62
CA LEU A 55 12.12 -13.66 -6.97
C LEU A 55 13.53 -14.14 -7.31
N GLN A 56 14.57 -13.45 -6.81
CA GLN A 56 15.96 -13.89 -6.98
C GLN A 56 16.29 -15.17 -6.18
N GLN A 57 15.72 -15.32 -4.98
CA GLN A 57 15.84 -16.55 -4.18
C GLN A 57 15.11 -17.71 -4.85
N ASP A 58 13.88 -17.49 -5.32
CA ASP A 58 13.10 -18.51 -6.04
C ASP A 58 13.86 -19.04 -7.26
N VAL A 59 14.48 -18.15 -8.04
CA VAL A 59 15.35 -18.54 -9.17
C VAL A 59 16.53 -19.39 -8.71
N SER A 60 17.17 -19.02 -7.60
CA SER A 60 18.31 -19.75 -7.06
C SER A 60 17.91 -21.16 -6.62
N ASP A 61 16.75 -21.29 -5.99
CA ASP A 61 16.21 -22.56 -5.51
C ASP A 61 15.76 -23.45 -6.68
N LEU A 62 15.03 -22.89 -7.65
CA LEU A 62 14.61 -23.62 -8.85
C LEU A 62 15.81 -24.07 -9.69
N THR A 63 16.83 -23.22 -9.82
CA THR A 63 18.08 -23.58 -10.52
C THR A 63 18.81 -24.70 -9.78
N ARG A 64 18.90 -24.63 -8.44
CA ARG A 64 19.52 -25.69 -7.64
C ARG A 64 18.76 -27.00 -7.76
N ALA A 65 17.43 -26.96 -7.70
CA ALA A 65 16.58 -28.13 -7.82
C ALA A 65 16.74 -28.76 -9.21
N TYR A 66 16.71 -27.97 -10.28
CA TYR A 66 16.98 -28.43 -11.65
C TYR A 66 18.37 -29.09 -11.81
N LEU A 67 19.41 -28.54 -11.18
CA LEU A 67 20.77 -29.12 -11.23
C LEU A 67 20.92 -30.41 -10.41
N THR A 68 20.12 -30.58 -9.34
CA THR A 68 20.24 -31.71 -8.41
C THR A 68 19.31 -32.86 -8.78
N ASP A 69 18.11 -32.53 -9.25
CA ASP A 69 17.06 -33.47 -9.65
C ASP A 69 16.27 -32.88 -10.85
N PRO A 70 16.79 -33.05 -12.07
CA PRO A 70 16.21 -32.45 -13.27
C PRO A 70 14.82 -33.01 -13.65
N GLU A 71 14.37 -34.13 -13.07
CA GLU A 71 13.01 -34.65 -13.31
C GLU A 71 11.97 -34.08 -12.34
N SER A 72 12.42 -33.44 -11.26
CA SER A 72 11.56 -32.85 -10.22
C SER A 72 11.06 -31.45 -10.58
N VAL A 73 11.65 -30.80 -11.58
CA VAL A 73 11.35 -29.41 -11.97
C VAL A 73 11.32 -29.26 -13.50
N ASP A 74 10.28 -28.60 -14.04
CA ASP A 74 10.22 -28.29 -15.47
C ASP A 74 11.22 -27.18 -15.83
N ALA A 75 12.00 -27.39 -16.88
CA ALA A 75 12.95 -26.39 -17.40
C ALA A 75 12.28 -25.07 -17.81
N HIS A 76 11.00 -25.10 -18.20
CA HIS A 76 10.20 -23.91 -18.49
C HIS A 76 9.95 -23.08 -17.24
N ASP A 77 9.66 -23.71 -16.09
CA ASP A 77 9.38 -23.00 -14.84
C ASP A 77 10.62 -22.26 -14.35
N VAL A 78 11.80 -22.88 -14.47
CA VAL A 78 13.09 -22.22 -14.18
C VAL A 78 13.30 -21.00 -15.08
N THR A 79 13.03 -21.15 -16.38
CA THR A 79 13.22 -20.07 -17.37
C THR A 79 12.24 -18.91 -17.15
N ILE A 80 10.98 -19.23 -16.81
CA ILE A 80 9.95 -18.25 -16.47
C ILE A 80 10.34 -17.51 -15.19
N ALA A 81 10.79 -18.22 -14.16
CA ALA A 81 11.26 -17.62 -12.92
C ALA A 81 12.45 -16.67 -13.17
N ILE A 82 13.44 -17.10 -13.96
CA ILE A 82 14.59 -16.25 -14.35
C ILE A 82 14.11 -15.00 -15.08
N SER A 83 13.18 -15.15 -16.03
CA SER A 83 12.63 -14.02 -16.79
C SER A 83 11.88 -13.04 -15.88
N LYS A 84 11.10 -13.55 -14.93
CA LYS A 84 10.36 -12.74 -13.94
C LYS A 84 11.32 -12.00 -13.00
N ALA A 85 12.35 -12.67 -12.50
CA ALA A 85 13.35 -12.06 -11.62
C ALA A 85 14.14 -10.96 -12.34
N ASN A 86 14.56 -11.19 -13.59
CA ASN A 86 15.25 -10.17 -14.39
C ASN A 86 14.38 -8.94 -14.63
N MET A 87 13.11 -9.15 -15.02
CA MET A 87 12.17 -8.04 -15.24
C MET A 87 11.91 -7.24 -13.96
N ALA A 88 11.73 -7.91 -12.81
CA ALA A 88 11.55 -7.25 -11.52
C ALA A 88 12.79 -6.44 -11.11
N LEU A 89 13.98 -6.96 -11.37
CA LEU A 89 15.24 -6.25 -11.14
C LEU A 89 15.37 -5.01 -12.03
N ASP A 90 15.02 -5.11 -13.31
CA ASP A 90 15.05 -4.00 -14.26
C ASP A 90 14.09 -2.87 -13.86
N ILE A 91 12.86 -3.24 -13.45
CA ILE A 91 11.87 -2.28 -12.94
C ILE A 91 12.41 -1.61 -11.67
N THR A 92 12.92 -2.38 -10.72
CA THR A 92 13.52 -1.86 -9.49
C THR A 92 14.64 -0.88 -9.77
N LYS A 93 15.53 -1.21 -10.70
CA LYS A 93 16.63 -0.34 -11.13
C LYS A 93 16.11 0.96 -11.72
N ALA A 94 15.10 0.91 -12.59
CA ALA A 94 14.50 2.10 -13.18
C ALA A 94 13.89 3.04 -12.11
N VAL A 95 13.27 2.48 -11.08
CA VAL A 95 12.71 3.25 -9.95
C VAL A 95 13.83 3.91 -9.13
N VAL A 96 14.87 3.15 -8.78
CA VAL A 96 16.04 3.68 -8.06
C VAL A 96 16.73 4.78 -8.85
N ASP A 97 16.97 4.58 -10.15
CA ASP A 97 17.55 5.58 -11.03
C ASP A 97 16.70 6.85 -11.09
N GLY A 98 15.36 6.69 -11.16
CA GLY A 98 14.41 7.81 -11.10
C GLY A 98 14.50 8.60 -9.79
N ALA A 99 14.57 7.90 -8.65
CA ALA A 99 14.69 8.51 -7.33
C ALA A 99 16.02 9.27 -7.17
N VAL A 100 17.14 8.68 -7.63
CA VAL A 100 18.46 9.32 -7.61
C VAL A 100 18.48 10.56 -8.50
N LYS A 101 17.88 10.49 -9.70
CA LYS A 101 17.73 11.66 -10.59
C LYS A 101 16.91 12.77 -9.93
N ALA A 102 15.78 12.44 -9.32
CA ALA A 102 14.95 13.42 -8.62
C ALA A 102 15.71 14.10 -7.47
N TYR A 103 16.46 13.32 -6.68
CA TYR A 103 17.32 13.85 -5.61
C TYR A 103 18.38 14.81 -6.15
N ASN A 104 19.12 14.40 -7.18
CA ASN A 104 20.12 15.25 -7.81
C ASN A 104 19.51 16.54 -8.37
N ASN A 105 18.36 16.47 -9.02
CA ASN A 105 17.66 17.65 -9.55
C ASN A 105 17.28 18.65 -8.45
N ILE A 106 16.78 18.17 -7.29
CA ILE A 106 16.42 19.05 -6.16
C ILE A 106 17.65 19.80 -5.63
N ILE A 107 18.81 19.16 -5.58
CA ILE A 107 20.05 19.78 -5.07
C ILE A 107 20.70 20.70 -6.10
N ASN A 108 20.69 20.33 -7.38
CA ASN A 108 21.29 21.14 -8.46
C ASN A 108 20.45 22.37 -8.84
N ILE A 109 19.20 22.46 -8.40
CA ILE A 109 18.33 23.63 -8.59
C ILE A 109 18.74 24.82 -7.69
N ARG A 110 19.70 24.63 -6.76
CA ARG A 110 20.22 25.69 -5.88
C ARG A 110 21.40 26.45 -6.46
#